data_AF-F9YUT5-F1
#
_entry.id   AF-F9YUT5-F1
#
_cell.length_a   1.000
_cell.length_b   1.000
_cell.length_c   1.000
_cell.angle_alpha   90.00
_cell.angle_beta   90.00
_cell.angle_gamma   90.00
#
_symmetry.space_group_name_H-M   'P 1'
#
loop_
_entity.id
_entity.type
_entity.pdbx_description
1 polymer ?
#
loop_
_entity_poly.entity_id
_entity_poly.type
_entity_poly.pdbx_seq_one_letter_code
_entity_poly.pdbx_strand_id
1 'polypeptide(L)'
;MAKSKFMFCYLRRINYFCQMMKMMRIIVIGLFSVLLLSSCGEYQKALKSDDAKVKYTMAEDLYNKKQYRKAIRLFEQALPHYVGKPQGERLVYMFADSYYKTKQYSLATYQYERMQKLYPKSQKVEEAAFLEAKTLYLETPIYSVDQTATYKAIEKLQYFLDRYPSGEYSIEANEMTLELLIRLQRKDFEIAKQYSRIRDYQAAIKALDNFLSDNPGSVFKEEALYIRLHSAYEWAINSVEEKKASRLKMAKEAYDNLLRAFPETQYRKEAEKMLQKIETSLKEMI
;
A
#
# COMPACT_ATOMS: atom_id res chain seq x y z
N MET A 1 64.79 -19.07 45.07
CA MET A 1 63.49 -18.98 45.78
C MET A 1 62.69 -17.68 45.56
N ALA A 2 63.32 -16.55 45.19
CA ALA A 2 62.61 -15.26 45.06
C ALA A 2 61.72 -15.10 43.79
N LYS A 3 62.09 -15.72 42.66
CA LYS A 3 61.35 -15.57 41.39
C LYS A 3 59.95 -16.23 41.39
N SER A 4 59.74 -17.32 42.14
CA SER A 4 58.42 -17.99 42.18
C SER A 4 57.38 -17.22 43.01
N LYS A 5 57.80 -16.54 44.08
CA LYS A 5 56.90 -15.69 44.91
C LYS A 5 56.39 -14.47 44.15
N PHE A 6 57.22 -13.87 43.27
CA PHE A 6 56.82 -12.73 42.45
C PHE A 6 55.78 -13.10 41.39
N MET A 7 55.97 -14.25 40.73
CA MET A 7 55.04 -14.76 39.71
C MET A 7 53.69 -15.15 40.34
N PHE A 8 53.70 -15.74 41.54
CA PHE A 8 52.47 -16.06 42.29
C PHE A 8 51.68 -14.81 42.70
N CYS A 9 52.35 -13.73 43.09
CA CYS A 9 51.70 -12.46 43.44
C CYS A 9 51.06 -11.76 42.23
N TYR A 10 51.72 -11.83 41.07
CA TYR A 10 51.23 -11.22 39.83
C TYR A 10 50.00 -11.95 39.26
N LEU A 11 50.03 -13.29 39.25
CA LEU A 11 48.89 -14.13 38.84
C LEU A 11 47.68 -13.95 39.75
N ARG A 12 47.89 -13.76 41.07
CA ARG A 12 46.81 -13.46 42.01
C ARG A 12 46.16 -12.11 41.70
N ARG A 13 46.94 -11.06 41.42
CA ARG A 13 46.41 -9.73 41.04
C ARG A 13 45.62 -9.75 39.74
N ILE A 14 46.04 -10.52 38.73
CA ILE A 14 45.30 -10.69 37.47
C ILE A 14 43.96 -11.40 37.72
N ASN A 15 43.93 -12.44 38.54
CA ASN A 15 42.69 -13.13 38.91
C ASN A 15 41.73 -12.23 39.70
N TYR A 16 42.24 -11.41 40.64
CA TYR A 16 41.41 -10.43 41.35
C TYR A 16 40.84 -9.36 40.41
N PHE A 17 41.64 -8.85 39.47
CA PHE A 17 41.17 -7.85 38.50
C PHE A 17 40.12 -8.42 37.54
N CYS A 18 40.28 -9.68 37.10
CA CYS A 18 39.33 -10.38 36.24
C CYS A 18 38.02 -10.73 37.00
N GLN A 19 38.09 -11.10 38.28
CA GLN A 19 36.90 -11.27 39.14
C GLN A 19 36.16 -9.94 39.35
N MET A 20 36.89 -8.84 39.55
CA MET A 20 36.32 -7.51 39.75
C MET A 20 35.57 -7.02 38.50
N MET A 21 36.13 -7.26 37.30
CA MET A 21 35.46 -6.97 36.02
C MET A 21 34.19 -7.82 35.81
N LYS A 22 34.19 -9.10 36.21
CA LYS A 22 33.00 -9.97 36.14
C LYS A 22 31.90 -9.49 37.09
N MET A 23 32.26 -9.12 38.32
CA MET A 23 31.32 -8.55 39.30
C MET A 23 30.72 -7.22 38.80
N MET A 24 31.54 -6.32 38.27
CA MET A 24 31.07 -5.03 37.75
C MET A 24 30.10 -5.21 36.57
N ARG A 25 30.34 -6.21 35.70
CA ARG A 25 29.44 -6.57 34.59
C ARG A 25 28.10 -7.11 35.09
N ILE A 26 28.10 -7.94 36.14
CA ILE A 26 26.86 -8.45 36.77
C ILE A 26 26.08 -7.30 37.43
N ILE A 27 26.77 -6.39 38.11
CA ILE A 27 26.14 -5.21 38.73
C ILE A 27 25.52 -4.30 37.68
N VAL A 28 26.21 -4.04 36.56
CA VAL A 28 25.66 -3.23 35.45
C VAL A 28 24.46 -3.91 34.80
N ILE A 29 24.50 -5.22 34.58
CA ILE A 29 23.35 -5.98 34.05
C ILE A 29 22.18 -5.97 35.05
N GLY A 30 22.45 -6.09 36.35
CA GLY A 30 21.45 -5.99 37.42
C GLY A 30 20.85 -4.59 37.55
N LEU A 31 21.66 -3.54 37.42
CA LEU A 31 21.17 -2.16 37.45
C LEU A 31 20.30 -1.85 36.21
N PHE A 32 20.70 -2.37 35.04
CA PHE A 32 19.95 -2.23 33.79
C PHE A 32 18.63 -3.02 33.83
N SER A 33 18.59 -4.20 34.48
CA SER A 33 17.37 -4.98 34.63
C SER A 33 16.38 -4.34 35.62
N VAL A 34 16.86 -3.71 36.70
CA VAL A 34 16.01 -2.96 37.65
C VAL A 34 15.37 -1.73 36.99
N LEU A 35 16.10 -1.03 36.11
CA LEU A 35 15.57 0.11 35.34
C LEU A 35 14.47 -0.29 34.35
N LEU A 36 14.49 -1.53 33.83
CA LEU A 36 13.44 -2.03 32.93
C LEU A 36 12.17 -2.47 33.69
N LEU A 37 12.28 -2.84 34.97
CA LEU A 37 11.16 -3.33 35.77
C LEU A 37 10.30 -2.22 36.39
N SER A 38 10.86 -1.03 36.65
CA SER A 38 10.13 0.10 37.25
C SER A 38 9.02 0.66 36.34
N SER A 39 9.14 0.52 35.02
CA SER A 39 8.14 1.01 34.06
C SER A 39 6.87 0.14 33.98
N CYS A 40 6.87 -1.10 34.49
CA CYS A 40 5.73 -2.00 34.36
C CYS A 40 4.65 -1.78 35.44
N GLY A 41 5.05 -1.30 36.62
CA GLY A 41 4.15 -1.13 37.77
C GLY A 41 3.06 -0.10 37.55
N GLU A 42 3.41 1.10 37.08
CA GLU A 42 2.47 2.20 36.85
C GLU A 42 1.43 1.88 35.77
N TYR A 43 1.86 1.21 34.68
CA TYR A 43 0.93 0.78 33.63
C TYR A 43 -0.11 -0.21 34.16
N GLN A 44 0.33 -1.20 34.94
CA GLN A 44 -0.58 -2.21 35.47
C GLN A 44 -1.55 -1.63 36.51
N LYS A 45 -1.10 -0.64 37.31
CA LYS A 45 -1.99 0.11 38.21
C LYS A 45 -3.04 0.88 37.43
N ALA A 46 -2.64 1.62 36.39
CA ALA A 46 -3.58 2.38 35.56
C ALA A 46 -4.60 1.46 34.85
N LEU A 47 -4.15 0.33 34.32
CA LEU A 47 -5.01 -0.64 33.63
C LEU A 47 -6.08 -1.24 34.55
N LYS A 48 -5.79 -1.41 35.84
CA LYS A 48 -6.71 -1.95 36.85
C LYS A 48 -7.52 -0.88 37.59
N SER A 49 -7.22 0.40 37.39
CA SER A 49 -7.93 1.49 38.04
C SER A 49 -9.37 1.57 37.54
N ASP A 50 -10.33 1.94 38.39
CA ASP A 50 -11.69 2.26 37.96
C ASP A 50 -11.82 3.71 37.44
N ASP A 51 -10.80 4.54 37.68
CA ASP A 51 -10.80 5.94 37.24
C ASP A 51 -10.38 6.09 35.77
N ALA A 52 -11.34 6.48 34.93
CA ALA A 52 -11.12 6.75 33.51
C ALA A 52 -10.07 7.85 33.26
N LYS A 53 -9.90 8.81 34.18
CA LYS A 53 -8.90 9.88 34.07
C LYS A 53 -7.49 9.36 34.25
N VAL A 54 -7.28 8.43 35.19
CA VAL A 54 -5.99 7.75 35.37
C VAL A 54 -5.61 6.99 34.11
N LYS A 55 -6.58 6.26 33.53
CA LYS A 55 -6.38 5.53 32.27
C LYS A 55 -6.04 6.45 31.11
N TYR A 56 -6.79 7.54 30.92
CA TYR A 56 -6.54 8.48 29.83
C TYR A 56 -5.17 9.14 29.97
N THR A 57 -4.83 9.66 31.15
CA THR A 57 -3.53 10.32 31.39
C THR A 57 -2.36 9.39 31.07
N MET A 58 -2.43 8.15 31.55
CA MET A 58 -1.40 7.14 31.26
C MET A 58 -1.38 6.73 29.78
N ALA A 59 -2.53 6.61 29.12
CA ALA A 59 -2.60 6.31 27.70
C ALA A 59 -1.94 7.41 26.85
N GLU A 60 -2.15 8.67 27.22
CA GLU A 60 -1.54 9.82 26.57
C GLU A 60 -0.02 9.84 26.73
N ASP A 61 0.48 9.60 27.95
CA ASP A 61 1.92 9.46 28.19
C ASP A 61 2.54 8.34 27.35
N LEU A 62 1.85 7.19 27.24
CA LEU A 62 2.32 6.06 26.45
C LEU A 62 2.29 6.36 24.96
N TYR A 63 1.27 7.05 24.47
CA TYR A 63 1.20 7.52 23.09
C TYR A 63 2.37 8.45 22.76
N ASN A 64 2.65 9.44 23.62
CA ASN A 64 3.78 10.36 23.44
C ASN A 64 5.13 9.62 23.47
N LYS A 65 5.23 8.53 24.26
CA LYS A 65 6.38 7.61 24.28
C LYS A 65 6.38 6.59 23.13
N LYS A 66 5.46 6.70 22.16
CA LYS A 66 5.29 5.80 21.01
C LYS A 66 4.99 4.34 21.40
N GLN A 67 4.53 4.09 22.63
CA GLN A 67 4.10 2.78 23.12
C GLN A 67 2.62 2.52 22.75
N TYR A 68 2.30 2.65 21.46
CA TYR A 68 0.94 2.65 20.93
C TYR A 68 0.11 1.42 21.33
N ARG A 69 0.71 0.22 21.31
CA ARG A 69 0.01 -1.02 21.70
C ARG A 69 -0.49 -1.01 23.16
N LYS A 70 0.25 -0.39 24.07
CA LYS A 70 -0.17 -0.24 25.47
C LYS A 70 -1.19 0.89 25.61
N ALA A 71 -1.00 1.99 24.88
CA ALA A 71 -1.92 3.12 24.86
C ALA A 71 -3.32 2.68 24.38
N ILE A 72 -3.41 1.89 23.31
CA ILE A 72 -4.65 1.31 22.77
C ILE A 72 -5.50 0.66 23.87
N ARG A 73 -4.92 -0.20 24.69
CA ARG A 73 -5.66 -0.93 25.75
C ARG A 73 -6.27 0.00 26.80
N LEU A 74 -5.57 1.09 27.13
CA LEU A 74 -6.06 2.08 28.09
C LEU A 74 -7.08 3.01 27.44
N PHE A 75 -6.86 3.42 26.18
CA PHE A 75 -7.82 4.21 25.42
C PHE A 75 -9.15 3.46 25.24
N GLU A 76 -9.13 2.17 24.91
CA GLU A 76 -10.33 1.32 24.80
C GLU A 76 -11.20 1.39 26.05
N GLN A 77 -10.58 1.33 27.23
CA GLN A 77 -11.29 1.39 28.52
C GLN A 77 -11.71 2.80 28.93
N ALA A 78 -10.92 3.81 28.60
CA ALA A 78 -11.21 5.20 28.98
C ALA A 78 -12.31 5.80 28.08
N LEU A 79 -12.28 5.48 26.78
CA LEU A 79 -13.06 6.12 25.73
C LEU A 79 -14.57 6.27 26.04
N PRO A 80 -15.30 5.25 26.57
CA PRO A 80 -16.73 5.38 26.87
C PRO A 80 -17.09 6.57 27.78
N HIS A 81 -16.18 6.96 28.68
CA HIS A 81 -16.41 8.05 29.63
C HIS A 81 -16.21 9.46 29.03
N TYR A 82 -15.60 9.54 27.85
CA TYR A 82 -15.21 10.79 27.19
C TYR A 82 -15.94 11.06 25.87
N VAL A 83 -16.77 10.13 25.37
CA VAL A 83 -17.50 10.29 24.10
C VAL A 83 -18.36 11.57 24.12
N GLY A 84 -18.22 12.41 23.09
CA GLY A 84 -19.00 13.63 22.90
C GLY A 84 -18.58 14.82 23.78
N LYS A 85 -17.56 14.65 24.64
CA LYS A 85 -17.04 15.73 25.48
C LYS A 85 -15.85 16.41 24.79
N PRO A 86 -15.58 17.71 25.03
CA PRO A 86 -14.43 18.39 24.44
C PRO A 86 -13.08 17.69 24.73
N GLN A 87 -12.91 17.11 25.92
CA GLN A 87 -11.68 16.39 26.27
C GLN A 87 -11.54 15.05 25.52
N GLY A 88 -12.65 14.51 25.01
CA GLY A 88 -12.69 13.26 24.27
C GLY A 88 -12.21 13.37 22.82
N GLU A 89 -12.17 14.57 22.26
CA GLU A 89 -11.66 14.81 20.90
C GLU A 89 -10.21 14.31 20.75
N ARG A 90 -9.34 14.78 21.65
CA ARG A 90 -7.92 14.39 21.69
C ARG A 90 -7.74 12.89 21.94
N LEU A 91 -8.53 12.33 22.85
CA LEU A 91 -8.51 10.90 23.15
C LEU A 91 -8.88 10.06 21.93
N VAL A 92 -10.00 10.36 21.27
CA VAL A 92 -10.46 9.61 20.08
C VAL A 92 -9.43 9.70 18.95
N TYR A 93 -8.86 10.89 18.72
CA TYR A 93 -7.81 11.05 17.71
C TYR A 93 -6.58 10.19 18.01
N MET A 94 -6.03 10.30 19.23
CA MET A 94 -4.84 9.52 19.63
C MET A 94 -5.09 8.02 19.64
N PHE A 95 -6.33 7.61 19.91
CA PHE A 95 -6.74 6.22 19.84
C PHE A 95 -6.75 5.70 18.39
N ALA A 96 -7.34 6.45 17.45
CA ALA A 96 -7.30 6.15 16.02
C ALA A 96 -5.87 6.12 15.48
N ASP A 97 -5.05 7.13 15.82
CA ASP A 97 -3.65 7.19 15.39
C ASP A 97 -2.83 6.04 15.98
N SER A 98 -3.09 5.63 17.22
CA SER A 98 -2.41 4.46 17.78
C SER A 98 -2.66 3.19 16.96
N TYR A 99 -3.88 2.96 16.48
CA TYR A 99 -4.16 1.84 15.56
C TYR A 99 -3.42 2.01 14.23
N TYR A 100 -3.42 3.22 13.67
CA TYR A 100 -2.69 3.53 12.43
C TYR A 100 -1.18 3.26 12.55
N LYS A 101 -0.54 3.78 13.61
CA LYS A 101 0.90 3.58 13.88
C LYS A 101 1.26 2.13 14.16
N THR A 102 0.29 1.32 14.60
CA THR A 102 0.47 -0.12 14.80
C THR A 102 0.03 -0.97 13.60
N LYS A 103 -0.28 -0.32 12.47
CA LYS A 103 -0.72 -0.93 11.20
C LYS A 103 -2.01 -1.75 11.31
N GLN A 104 -2.83 -1.45 12.30
CA GLN A 104 -4.17 -2.03 12.46
C GLN A 104 -5.17 -1.17 11.69
N TYR A 105 -5.02 -1.13 10.37
CA TYR A 105 -5.69 -0.14 9.51
C TYR A 105 -7.21 -0.23 9.55
N SER A 106 -7.81 -1.43 9.50
CA SER A 106 -9.26 -1.62 9.66
C SER A 106 -9.82 -0.97 10.94
N LEU A 107 -9.11 -1.12 12.07
CA LEU A 107 -9.51 -0.50 13.34
C LEU A 107 -9.28 1.01 13.33
N ALA A 108 -8.19 1.47 12.73
CA ALA A 108 -7.89 2.89 12.55
C ALA A 108 -8.97 3.59 11.71
N THR A 109 -9.35 3.01 10.55
CA THR A 109 -10.41 3.51 9.67
C THR A 109 -11.69 3.77 10.47
N TYR A 110 -12.13 2.77 11.23
CA TYR A 110 -13.34 2.88 12.04
C TYR A 110 -13.25 4.02 13.09
N GLN A 111 -12.11 4.16 13.77
CA GLN A 111 -11.96 5.21 14.79
C GLN A 111 -11.82 6.61 14.16
N TYR A 112 -11.18 6.77 13.01
CA TYR A 112 -11.13 8.04 12.29
C TYR A 112 -12.49 8.47 11.75
N GLU A 113 -13.28 7.54 11.22
CA GLU A 113 -14.66 7.80 10.83
C GLU A 113 -15.49 8.26 12.04
N ARG A 114 -15.33 7.57 13.17
CA ARG A 114 -16.01 7.90 14.42
C ARG A 114 -15.58 9.27 14.96
N MET A 115 -14.30 9.64 14.84
CA MET A 115 -13.79 10.96 15.20
C MET A 115 -14.52 12.07 14.44
N GLN A 116 -14.65 11.93 13.11
CA GLN A 116 -15.33 12.91 12.27
C GLN A 116 -16.81 13.06 12.64
N LYS A 117 -17.49 11.95 12.96
CA LYS A 117 -18.90 11.95 13.37
C LYS A 117 -19.10 12.61 14.74
N LEU A 118 -18.23 12.33 15.70
CA LEU A 118 -18.34 12.86 17.07
C LEU A 118 -17.90 14.33 17.16
N TYR A 119 -16.89 14.73 16.39
CA TYR A 119 -16.25 16.04 16.48
C TYR A 119 -16.10 16.71 15.10
N PRO A 120 -17.21 17.00 14.39
CA PRO A 120 -17.16 17.53 13.02
C PRO A 120 -16.56 18.94 12.89
N LYS A 121 -16.42 19.67 14.00
CA LYS A 121 -15.83 21.02 14.07
C LYS A 121 -14.37 21.02 14.55
N SER A 122 -13.79 19.84 14.77
CA SER A 122 -12.40 19.70 15.19
C SER A 122 -11.45 20.26 14.13
N GLN A 123 -10.33 20.87 14.55
CA GLN A 123 -9.23 21.23 13.65
C GLN A 123 -8.56 19.99 13.01
N LYS A 124 -8.78 18.81 13.59
CA LYS A 124 -8.26 17.53 13.12
C LYS A 124 -9.22 16.77 12.21
N VAL A 125 -10.39 17.33 11.88
CA VAL A 125 -11.40 16.64 11.08
C VAL A 125 -10.94 16.35 9.65
N GLU A 126 -10.18 17.27 9.04
CA GLU A 126 -9.60 17.08 7.71
C GLU A 126 -8.53 15.99 7.74
N GLU A 127 -7.57 16.07 8.67
CA GLU A 127 -6.53 15.05 8.87
C GLU A 127 -7.14 13.67 9.15
N ALA A 128 -8.18 13.59 10.00
CA ALA A 128 -8.87 12.34 10.29
C ALA A 128 -9.59 11.77 9.05
N ALA A 129 -10.23 12.61 8.23
CA ALA A 129 -10.88 12.18 6.99
C ALA A 129 -9.86 11.64 5.99
N PHE A 130 -8.72 12.31 5.86
CA PHE A 130 -7.62 11.83 5.03
C PHE A 130 -7.06 10.50 5.56
N LEU A 131 -6.78 10.41 6.85
CA LEU A 131 -6.21 9.20 7.45
C LEU A 131 -7.17 8.01 7.40
N GLU A 132 -8.48 8.22 7.44
CA GLU A 132 -9.49 7.19 7.15
C GLU A 132 -9.40 6.66 5.71
N ALA A 133 -9.26 7.54 4.72
CA ALA A 133 -9.09 7.13 3.33
C ALA A 133 -7.73 6.43 3.12
N LYS A 134 -6.68 6.96 3.74
CA LYS A 134 -5.31 6.42 3.67
C LYS A 134 -5.20 5.04 4.30
N THR A 135 -5.87 4.76 5.41
CA THR A 135 -5.88 3.41 6.00
C THR A 135 -6.50 2.39 5.07
N LEU A 136 -7.59 2.74 4.37
CA LEU A 136 -8.18 1.88 3.33
C LEU A 136 -7.23 1.68 2.15
N TYR A 137 -6.57 2.75 1.70
CA TYR A 137 -5.53 2.69 0.67
C TYR A 137 -4.42 1.69 1.05
N LEU A 138 -3.93 1.73 2.29
CA LEU A 138 -2.87 0.83 2.78
C LEU A 138 -3.31 -0.64 2.92
N GLU A 139 -4.62 -0.92 2.95
CA GLU A 139 -5.18 -2.28 2.96
C GLU A 139 -5.44 -2.82 1.55
N THR A 140 -5.24 -2.02 0.50
CA THR A 140 -5.49 -2.46 -0.87
C THR A 140 -4.50 -3.56 -1.29
N PRO A 141 -4.99 -4.63 -1.97
CA PRO A 141 -4.14 -5.71 -2.41
C PRO A 141 -3.38 -5.36 -3.70
N ILE A 142 -2.45 -6.25 -4.07
CA ILE A 142 -1.83 -6.24 -5.41
C ILE A 142 -2.88 -6.48 -6.50
N TYR A 143 -2.58 -6.04 -7.73
CA TYR A 143 -3.54 -6.05 -8.85
C TYR A 143 -4.13 -7.42 -9.20
N SER A 144 -3.40 -8.52 -8.96
CA SER A 144 -3.78 -9.86 -9.41
C SER A 144 -4.85 -10.55 -8.55
N VAL A 145 -5.24 -9.94 -7.42
CA VAL A 145 -6.21 -10.49 -6.46
C VAL A 145 -7.55 -9.75 -6.59
N ASP A 146 -8.59 -10.17 -5.86
CA ASP A 146 -9.85 -9.43 -5.72
C ASP A 146 -9.61 -7.95 -5.35
N GLN A 147 -10.33 -7.03 -5.98
CA GLN A 147 -10.10 -5.59 -5.87
C GLN A 147 -11.20 -4.86 -5.10
N THR A 148 -12.08 -5.56 -4.36
CA THR A 148 -13.17 -4.92 -3.61
C THR A 148 -12.66 -3.83 -2.65
N ALA A 149 -11.54 -4.11 -1.96
CA ALA A 149 -10.91 -3.13 -1.08
C ALA A 149 -10.36 -1.90 -1.84
N THR A 150 -9.86 -2.10 -3.06
CA THR A 150 -9.34 -1.02 -3.92
C THR A 150 -10.45 -0.05 -4.34
N TYR A 151 -11.60 -0.57 -4.76
CA TYR A 151 -12.75 0.27 -5.10
C TYR A 151 -13.23 1.09 -3.89
N LYS A 152 -13.32 0.46 -2.71
CA LYS A 152 -13.70 1.13 -1.47
C LYS A 152 -12.71 2.24 -1.09
N ALA A 153 -11.40 2.01 -1.27
CA ALA A 153 -10.39 3.02 -1.02
C ALA A 153 -10.49 4.21 -1.99
N ILE A 154 -10.72 3.96 -3.29
CA ILE A 154 -10.95 5.00 -4.29
C ILE A 154 -12.17 5.85 -3.93
N GLU A 155 -13.30 5.21 -3.60
CA GLU A 155 -14.53 5.91 -3.20
C GLU A 155 -14.28 6.82 -1.99
N LYS A 156 -13.55 6.33 -0.98
CA LYS A 156 -13.26 7.12 0.21
C LYS A 156 -12.29 8.28 -0.07
N LEU A 157 -11.28 8.07 -0.91
CA LEU A 157 -10.36 9.12 -1.35
C LEU A 157 -11.10 10.20 -2.16
N GLN A 158 -12.00 9.80 -3.06
CA GLN A 158 -12.84 10.73 -3.81
C GLN A 158 -13.75 11.54 -2.87
N TYR A 159 -14.41 10.90 -1.91
CA TYR A 159 -15.20 11.60 -0.90
C TYR A 159 -14.36 12.62 -0.11
N PHE A 160 -13.11 12.30 0.23
CA PHE A 160 -12.19 13.24 0.86
C PHE A 160 -11.86 14.42 -0.06
N LEU A 161 -11.52 14.16 -1.32
CA LEU A 161 -11.17 15.18 -2.32
C LEU A 161 -12.35 16.10 -2.64
N ASP A 162 -13.57 15.58 -2.71
CA ASP A 162 -14.78 16.37 -2.93
C ASP A 162 -15.04 17.35 -1.79
N ARG A 163 -14.71 16.92 -0.55
CA ARG A 163 -14.92 17.73 0.66
C ARG A 163 -13.79 18.72 0.92
N TYR A 164 -12.55 18.35 0.59
CA TYR A 164 -11.34 19.15 0.84
C TYR A 164 -10.49 19.29 -0.44
N PRO A 165 -11.03 19.90 -1.52
CA PRO A 165 -10.39 19.90 -2.83
C PRO A 165 -9.06 20.65 -2.88
N SER A 166 -8.84 21.60 -1.98
CA SER A 166 -7.60 22.37 -1.84
C SER A 166 -6.99 22.23 -0.44
N GLY A 167 -7.28 21.13 0.24
CA GLY A 167 -6.79 20.82 1.59
C GLY A 167 -5.31 20.46 1.63
N GLU A 168 -4.74 20.39 2.83
CA GLU A 168 -3.32 20.06 3.07
C GLU A 168 -2.94 18.71 2.42
N TYR A 169 -3.87 17.74 2.44
CA TYR A 169 -3.65 16.38 1.96
C TYR A 169 -4.22 16.11 0.55
N SER A 170 -4.70 17.14 -0.15
CA SER A 170 -5.36 16.98 -1.46
C SER A 170 -4.43 16.42 -2.54
N ILE A 171 -3.16 16.83 -2.56
CA ILE A 171 -2.16 16.32 -3.51
C ILE A 171 -1.90 14.84 -3.24
N GLU A 172 -1.61 14.47 -1.99
CA GLU A 172 -1.31 13.07 -1.63
C GLU A 172 -2.52 12.16 -1.88
N ALA A 173 -3.75 12.62 -1.60
CA ALA A 173 -4.96 11.86 -1.90
C ALA A 173 -5.16 11.63 -3.41
N ASN A 174 -4.90 12.64 -4.25
CA ASN A 174 -4.95 12.49 -5.71
C ASN A 174 -3.92 11.48 -6.23
N GLU A 175 -2.69 11.52 -5.71
CA GLU A 175 -1.64 10.57 -6.07
C GLU A 175 -2.05 9.13 -5.70
N MET A 176 -2.60 8.92 -4.50
CA MET A 176 -3.12 7.62 -4.07
C MET A 176 -4.26 7.14 -4.99
N THR A 177 -5.22 8.01 -5.32
CA THR A 177 -6.32 7.69 -6.23
C THR A 177 -5.79 7.27 -7.59
N LEU A 178 -4.83 8.01 -8.16
CA LEU A 178 -4.22 7.69 -9.45
C LEU A 178 -3.49 6.33 -9.40
N GLU A 179 -2.74 6.05 -8.33
CA GLU A 179 -2.06 4.76 -8.17
C GLU A 179 -3.06 3.59 -8.16
N LEU A 180 -4.17 3.72 -7.41
CA LEU A 180 -5.20 2.69 -7.36
C LEU A 180 -5.90 2.49 -8.71
N LEU A 181 -6.19 3.57 -9.44
CA LEU A 181 -6.76 3.49 -10.79
C LEU A 181 -5.82 2.78 -11.76
N ILE A 182 -4.52 3.12 -11.74
CA ILE A 182 -3.50 2.44 -12.56
C ILE A 182 -3.42 0.95 -12.18
N ARG A 183 -3.60 0.61 -10.90
CA ARG A 183 -3.61 -0.79 -10.45
C ARG A 183 -4.80 -1.57 -10.99
N LEU A 184 -6.00 -0.98 -11.01
CA LEU A 184 -7.18 -1.58 -11.63
C LEU A 184 -6.97 -1.77 -13.13
N GLN A 185 -6.49 -0.74 -13.83
CA GLN A 185 -6.14 -0.81 -15.25
C GLN A 185 -5.13 -1.91 -15.55
N ARG A 186 -4.11 -2.08 -14.70
CA ARG A 186 -3.11 -3.14 -14.86
C ARG A 186 -3.74 -4.52 -14.80
N LYS A 187 -4.72 -4.72 -13.90
CA LYS A 187 -5.45 -5.99 -13.80
C LYS A 187 -6.18 -6.31 -15.10
N ASP A 188 -6.96 -5.36 -15.61
CA ASP A 188 -7.74 -5.54 -16.83
C ASP A 188 -6.83 -5.75 -18.06
N PHE A 189 -5.75 -4.98 -18.13
CA PHE A 189 -4.75 -5.12 -19.18
C PHE A 189 -4.07 -6.50 -19.17
N GLU A 190 -3.61 -6.98 -18.01
CA GLU A 190 -2.96 -8.29 -17.93
C GLU A 190 -3.93 -9.45 -18.24
N ILE A 191 -5.21 -9.32 -17.89
CA ILE A 191 -6.26 -10.28 -18.31
C ILE A 191 -6.39 -10.29 -19.83
N ALA A 192 -6.49 -9.12 -20.47
CA ALA A 192 -6.59 -9.02 -21.92
C ALA A 192 -5.34 -9.58 -22.63
N LYS A 193 -4.16 -9.27 -22.11
CA LYS A 193 -2.86 -9.78 -22.58
C LYS A 193 -2.74 -11.29 -22.45
N GLN A 194 -3.34 -11.89 -21.42
CA GLN A 194 -3.28 -13.33 -21.19
C GLN A 194 -3.91 -14.13 -22.33
N TYR A 195 -5.03 -13.67 -22.90
CA TYR A 195 -5.64 -14.32 -24.07
C TYR A 195 -4.69 -14.39 -25.27
N SER A 196 -3.92 -13.33 -25.50
CA SER A 196 -2.89 -13.31 -26.56
C SER A 196 -1.79 -14.33 -26.27
N ARG A 197 -1.32 -14.41 -25.01
CA ARG A 197 -0.28 -15.37 -24.58
C ARG A 197 -0.69 -16.83 -24.80
N ILE A 198 -1.95 -17.17 -24.56
CA ILE A 198 -2.48 -18.53 -24.79
C ILE A 198 -2.96 -18.75 -26.23
N ARG A 199 -2.72 -17.78 -27.13
CA ARG A 199 -3.08 -17.80 -28.56
C ARG A 199 -4.59 -17.83 -28.85
N ASP A 200 -5.42 -17.44 -27.88
CA ASP A 200 -6.83 -17.14 -28.13
C ASP A 200 -6.94 -15.70 -28.64
N TYR A 201 -6.55 -15.51 -29.90
CA TYR A 201 -6.43 -14.18 -30.48
C TYR A 201 -7.77 -13.47 -30.66
N GLN A 202 -8.87 -14.22 -30.86
CA GLN A 202 -10.20 -13.61 -30.95
C GLN A 202 -10.63 -13.03 -29.61
N ALA A 203 -10.46 -13.78 -28.53
CA ALA A 203 -10.73 -13.29 -27.19
C ALA A 203 -9.79 -12.13 -26.84
N ALA A 204 -8.51 -12.21 -27.21
CA ALA A 204 -7.53 -11.15 -26.98
C ALA A 204 -7.94 -9.83 -27.65
N ILE A 205 -8.31 -9.84 -28.93
CA ILE A 205 -8.74 -8.64 -29.65
C ILE A 205 -9.95 -8.01 -28.94
N LYS A 206 -10.97 -8.80 -28.61
CA LYS A 206 -12.16 -8.31 -27.92
C LYS A 206 -11.85 -7.75 -26.52
N ALA A 207 -11.04 -8.44 -25.74
CA ALA A 207 -10.66 -8.00 -24.40
C ALA A 207 -9.82 -6.71 -24.44
N LEU A 208 -8.92 -6.58 -25.42
CA LEU A 208 -8.12 -5.38 -25.62
C LEU A 208 -8.98 -4.21 -26.13
N ASP A 209 -9.96 -4.47 -27.00
CA ASP A 209 -10.93 -3.45 -27.44
C ASP A 209 -11.73 -2.90 -26.26
N ASN A 210 -12.23 -3.78 -25.38
CA ASN A 210 -12.91 -3.36 -24.16
C ASN A 210 -11.96 -2.55 -23.25
N PHE A 211 -10.75 -3.05 -23.00
CA PHE A 211 -9.76 -2.34 -22.18
C PHE A 211 -9.46 -0.94 -22.71
N LEU A 212 -9.24 -0.79 -24.03
CA LEU A 212 -8.94 0.49 -24.68
C LEU A 212 -10.13 1.45 -24.66
N SER A 213 -11.35 0.92 -24.77
CA SER A 213 -12.59 1.69 -24.66
C SER A 213 -12.82 2.21 -23.24
N ASP A 214 -12.64 1.34 -22.24
CA ASP A 214 -12.89 1.66 -20.84
C ASP A 214 -11.78 2.56 -20.26
N ASN A 215 -10.56 2.48 -20.81
CA ASN A 215 -9.38 3.17 -20.28
C ASN A 215 -8.61 3.97 -21.36
N PRO A 216 -9.22 4.98 -22.00
CA PRO A 216 -8.65 5.69 -23.15
C PRO A 216 -7.38 6.50 -22.83
N GLY A 217 -7.17 6.84 -21.55
CA GLY A 217 -5.99 7.55 -21.02
C GLY A 217 -5.02 6.64 -20.25
N SER A 218 -5.15 5.32 -20.34
CA SER A 218 -4.28 4.42 -19.58
C SER A 218 -2.83 4.50 -20.03
N VAL A 219 -1.93 4.36 -19.05
CA VAL A 219 -0.49 4.18 -19.30
C VAL A 219 -0.17 2.89 -20.08
N PHE A 220 -1.09 1.91 -20.11
CA PHE A 220 -0.91 0.66 -20.87
C PHE A 220 -1.43 0.73 -22.31
N LYS A 221 -1.95 1.88 -22.75
CA LYS A 221 -2.62 2.03 -24.05
C LYS A 221 -1.73 1.65 -25.25
N GLU A 222 -0.47 2.09 -25.24
CA GLU A 222 0.48 1.79 -26.32
C GLU A 222 0.72 0.28 -26.46
N GLU A 223 1.04 -0.38 -25.34
CA GLU A 223 1.27 -1.82 -25.32
C GLU A 223 -0.01 -2.61 -25.66
N ALA A 224 -1.17 -2.15 -25.20
CA ALA A 224 -2.46 -2.76 -25.54
C ALA A 224 -2.76 -2.69 -27.03
N LEU A 225 -2.53 -1.55 -27.68
CA LEU A 225 -2.67 -1.41 -29.14
C LEU A 225 -1.70 -2.32 -29.89
N TYR A 226 -0.45 -2.42 -29.42
CA TYR A 226 0.54 -3.33 -30.01
C TYR A 226 0.14 -4.80 -29.89
N ILE A 227 -0.24 -5.26 -28.70
CA ILE A 227 -0.68 -6.65 -28.48
C ILE A 227 -1.94 -6.95 -29.30
N ARG A 228 -2.82 -5.97 -29.45
CA ARG A 228 -4.03 -6.09 -30.28
C ARG A 228 -3.66 -6.27 -31.75
N LEU A 229 -2.74 -5.46 -32.29
CA LEU A 229 -2.17 -5.64 -33.63
C LEU A 229 -1.55 -7.03 -33.78
N HIS A 230 -0.68 -7.43 -32.85
CA HIS A 230 -0.03 -8.73 -32.87
C HIS A 230 -1.07 -9.88 -32.91
N SER A 231 -2.10 -9.80 -32.07
CA SER A 231 -3.16 -10.81 -32.02
C SER A 231 -3.97 -10.84 -33.32
N ALA A 232 -4.31 -9.69 -33.90
CA ALA A 232 -5.00 -9.62 -35.19
C ALA A 232 -4.15 -10.18 -36.33
N TYR A 233 -2.86 -9.87 -36.36
CA TYR A 233 -1.91 -10.40 -37.33
C TYR A 233 -1.80 -11.94 -37.24
N GLU A 234 -1.56 -12.47 -36.05
CA GLU A 234 -1.45 -13.93 -35.84
C GLU A 234 -2.75 -14.65 -36.17
N TRP A 235 -3.90 -14.06 -35.84
CA TRP A 235 -5.21 -14.62 -36.21
C TRP A 235 -5.43 -14.62 -37.73
N ALA A 236 -4.98 -13.58 -38.42
CA ALA A 236 -5.13 -13.43 -39.87
C ALA A 236 -4.23 -14.38 -40.65
N ILE A 237 -2.94 -14.45 -40.32
CA ILE A 237 -1.97 -15.27 -41.06
C ILE A 237 -2.27 -16.77 -40.93
N ASN A 238 -2.76 -17.21 -39.78
CA ASN A 238 -3.14 -18.60 -39.53
C ASN A 238 -4.61 -18.91 -39.90
N SER A 239 -5.27 -18.03 -40.66
CA SER A 239 -6.68 -18.18 -41.04
C SER A 239 -6.87 -19.09 -42.26
N VAL A 240 -8.05 -19.73 -42.33
CA VAL A 240 -8.58 -20.30 -43.57
C VAL A 240 -8.79 -19.21 -44.62
N GLU A 241 -8.62 -19.59 -45.89
CA GLU A 241 -8.54 -18.67 -47.03
C GLU A 241 -9.75 -17.75 -47.14
N GLU A 242 -10.96 -18.31 -47.00
CA GLU A 242 -12.23 -17.58 -47.06
C GLU A 242 -12.32 -16.41 -46.06
N LYS A 243 -11.67 -16.52 -44.89
CA LYS A 243 -11.70 -15.51 -43.83
C LYS A 243 -10.44 -14.65 -43.79
N LYS A 244 -9.39 -15.07 -44.48
CA LYS A 244 -8.03 -14.52 -44.35
C LYS A 244 -7.97 -13.06 -44.81
N ALA A 245 -8.57 -12.73 -45.96
CA ALA A 245 -8.55 -11.37 -46.50
C ALA A 245 -9.20 -10.35 -45.54
N SER A 246 -10.35 -10.68 -44.96
CA SER A 246 -11.04 -9.83 -43.99
C SER A 246 -10.22 -9.62 -42.71
N ARG A 247 -9.62 -10.69 -42.18
CA ARG A 247 -8.78 -10.63 -40.97
C ARG A 247 -7.47 -9.87 -41.21
N LEU A 248 -6.87 -9.99 -42.39
CA LEU A 248 -5.69 -9.22 -42.78
C LEU A 248 -5.99 -7.72 -42.84
N LYS A 249 -7.16 -7.32 -43.35
CA LYS A 249 -7.62 -5.92 -43.32
C LYS A 249 -7.77 -5.41 -41.88
N MET A 250 -8.38 -6.20 -40.99
CA MET A 250 -8.48 -5.85 -39.56
C MET A 250 -7.11 -5.69 -38.89
N ALA A 251 -6.13 -6.55 -39.23
CA ALA A 251 -4.78 -6.41 -38.74
C ALA A 251 -4.09 -5.13 -39.26
N LYS A 252 -4.31 -4.77 -40.53
CA LYS A 252 -3.83 -3.49 -41.09
C LYS A 252 -4.45 -2.29 -40.40
N GLU A 253 -5.75 -2.30 -40.13
CA GLU A 253 -6.42 -1.24 -39.36
C GLU A 253 -5.85 -1.13 -37.93
N ALA A 254 -5.53 -2.25 -37.29
CA ALA A 254 -4.89 -2.25 -35.97
C ALA A 254 -3.50 -1.59 -36.00
N TYR A 255 -2.74 -1.81 -37.07
CA TYR A 255 -1.45 -1.13 -37.30
C TYR A 255 -1.65 0.38 -37.46
N ASP A 256 -2.58 0.79 -38.31
CA ASP A 256 -2.86 2.20 -38.54
C ASP A 256 -3.31 2.90 -37.25
N ASN A 257 -4.10 2.22 -36.42
CA ASN A 257 -4.53 2.74 -35.12
C ASN A 257 -3.36 2.91 -34.13
N LEU A 258 -2.44 1.95 -34.08
CA LEU A 258 -1.24 2.05 -33.24
C LEU A 258 -0.40 3.26 -33.65
N LEU A 259 -0.06 3.39 -34.95
CA LEU A 259 0.82 4.45 -35.44
C LEU A 259 0.15 5.83 -35.44
N ARG A 260 -1.18 5.89 -35.57
CA ARG A 260 -1.94 7.14 -35.40
C ARG A 260 -1.89 7.63 -33.95
N ALA A 261 -2.01 6.72 -32.99
CA ALA A 261 -2.00 7.08 -31.57
C ALA A 261 -0.58 7.30 -31.03
N PHE A 262 0.39 6.52 -31.51
CA PHE A 262 1.79 6.52 -31.08
C PHE A 262 2.70 6.45 -32.32
N PRO A 263 2.95 7.59 -33.00
CA PRO A 263 3.84 7.61 -34.15
C PRO A 263 5.22 7.07 -33.81
N GLU A 264 5.80 7.47 -32.69
CA GLU A 264 7.12 7.02 -32.21
C GLU A 264 7.03 5.84 -31.23
N THR A 265 6.15 4.88 -31.52
CA THR A 265 6.00 3.69 -30.67
C THR A 265 7.29 2.88 -30.59
N GLN A 266 7.58 2.36 -29.39
CA GLN A 266 8.72 1.46 -29.18
C GLN A 266 8.63 0.15 -29.99
N TYR A 267 7.42 -0.20 -30.45
CA TYR A 267 7.15 -1.42 -31.23
C TYR A 267 7.18 -1.20 -32.75
N ARG A 268 7.68 -0.05 -33.22
CA ARG A 268 7.62 0.36 -34.63
C ARG A 268 8.19 -0.71 -35.57
N LYS A 269 9.37 -1.23 -35.24
CA LYS A 269 10.10 -2.21 -36.07
C LYS A 269 9.31 -3.51 -36.23
N GLU A 270 8.76 -4.03 -35.14
CA GLU A 270 7.93 -5.23 -35.12
C GLU A 270 6.60 -5.00 -35.86
N ALA A 271 5.98 -3.85 -35.65
CA ALA A 271 4.74 -3.44 -36.30
C ALA A 271 4.89 -3.33 -37.83
N GLU A 272 5.96 -2.69 -38.30
CA GLU A 272 6.28 -2.56 -39.73
C GLU A 272 6.56 -3.91 -40.38
N LYS A 273 7.24 -4.82 -39.68
CA LYS A 273 7.46 -6.20 -40.16
C LYS A 273 6.14 -6.97 -40.31
N MET A 274 5.20 -6.80 -39.38
CA MET A 274 3.86 -7.38 -39.50
C MET A 274 3.11 -6.76 -40.69
N LEU A 275 3.15 -5.45 -40.86
CA LEU A 275 2.51 -4.76 -41.98
C LEU A 275 3.01 -5.27 -43.34
N GLN A 276 4.32 -5.37 -43.52
CA GLN A 276 4.90 -5.88 -44.77
C GLN A 276 4.35 -7.26 -45.13
N LYS A 277 4.27 -8.17 -44.16
CA LYS A 277 3.69 -9.49 -44.37
C LYS A 277 2.20 -9.44 -44.68
N ILE A 278 1.45 -8.59 -43.97
CA ILE A 278 0.02 -8.38 -44.22
C ILE A 278 -0.21 -7.95 -45.67
N GLU A 279 0.57 -6.98 -46.16
CA GLU A 279 0.43 -6.45 -47.52
C GLU A 279 0.84 -7.45 -48.59
N THR A 280 1.93 -8.20 -48.36
CA THR A 280 2.33 -9.28 -49.27
C THR A 280 1.24 -10.34 -49.36
N SER A 281 0.73 -10.83 -48.22
CA SER A 281 -0.35 -11.83 -48.22
C SER A 281 -1.63 -11.30 -48.86
N LEU A 282 -1.99 -10.02 -48.68
CA LEU A 282 -3.15 -9.44 -49.37
C LEU A 282 -2.98 -9.38 -50.89
N LYS A 283 -1.76 -9.11 -51.38
CA LYS A 283 -1.46 -9.10 -52.82
C LYS A 283 -1.54 -10.49 -53.44
N GLU A 284 -1.12 -11.52 -52.70
CA GLU A 284 -1.18 -12.92 -53.16
C GLU A 284 -2.62 -13.47 -53.27
N MET A 285 -3.60 -12.78 -52.69
CA MET A 285 -5.02 -13.17 -52.72
C MET A 285 -5.83 -12.50 -53.84
N ILE A 286 -5.20 -11.62 -54.64
CA ILE A 286 -5.79 -10.95 -55.80
C ILE A 286 -5.42 -11.71 -57.07
#